data_AF-A0A8J7EF04-F1
#
_entry.id   AF-A0A8J7EF04-F1
#
_cell.length_a   1.000
_cell.length_b   1.000
_cell.length_c   1.000
_cell.angle_alpha   90.00
_cell.angle_beta   90.00
_cell.angle_gamma   90.00
#
_symmetry.space_group_name_H-M   'P 1'
#
loop_
_entity.id
_entity.type
_entity.pdbx_description
1 polymer ?
#
loop_
_entity_poly.entity_id
_entity_poly.type
_entity_poly.pdbx_seq_one_letter_code
_entity_poly.pdbx_strand_id
1 'polypeptide(L)'
;MSTQTENGTAWAMVTAYPSHGKRYYRFMAGLGDRIDVQKHIPGGACGTPTAEARASEVGRWVRLGRSTTDVLGLINSWSHKK
;
A
#
# COMPACT_ATOMS: atom_id res chain seq x y z
N MET A 1 13.08 14.00 24.47
CA MET A 1 11.64 13.73 24.48
C MET A 1 11.33 12.89 23.25
N SER A 2 11.15 11.58 23.44
CA SER A 2 10.87 10.65 22.34
C SER A 2 9.41 10.82 21.92
N THR A 3 9.19 11.25 20.69
CA THR A 3 7.86 11.28 20.08
C THR A 3 7.38 9.84 19.96
N GLN A 4 6.50 9.43 20.86
CA GLN A 4 5.69 8.23 20.69
C GLN A 4 4.99 8.36 19.34
N THR A 5 5.34 7.49 18.41
CA THR A 5 4.63 7.32 17.16
C THR A 5 3.32 6.64 17.52
N GLU A 6 2.29 7.44 17.76
CA GLU A 6 0.90 6.99 17.74
C GLU A 6 0.63 6.39 16.37
N ASN A 7 0.87 5.09 16.20
CA ASN A 7 0.30 4.16 15.22
C ASN A 7 1.21 2.93 15.24
N GLY A 8 0.73 1.81 15.79
CA GLY A 8 1.51 0.59 16.04
C GLY A 8 1.94 -0.19 14.79
N THR A 9 2.37 0.49 13.73
CA THR A 9 2.89 -0.08 12.49
C THR A 9 4.39 0.20 12.43
N ALA A 10 5.24 -0.82 12.57
CA ALA A 10 6.69 -0.67 12.48
C ALA A 10 7.20 -0.62 11.03
N TRP A 11 6.47 -1.22 10.10
CA TRP A 11 6.87 -1.25 8.70
C TRP A 11 5.66 -1.18 7.77
N ALA A 12 5.89 -0.61 6.59
CA ALA A 12 4.92 -0.50 5.52
C ALA A 12 5.64 -0.66 4.18
N MET A 13 5.04 -1.35 3.21
CA MET A 13 5.66 -1.59 1.91
C MET A 13 4.65 -1.81 0.78
N VAL A 14 5.13 -1.64 -0.45
CA VAL A 14 4.42 -2.04 -1.67
C VAL A 14 5.14 -3.25 -2.24
N THR A 15 4.39 -4.29 -2.59
CA THR A 15 4.96 -5.51 -3.17
C THR A 15 4.05 -6.09 -4.25
N ALA A 16 4.66 -6.81 -5.18
CA ALA A 16 3.94 -7.58 -6.19
C ALA A 16 3.52 -8.94 -5.61
N TYR A 17 2.32 -9.42 -5.99
CA TYR A 17 1.84 -10.75 -5.62
C TYR A 17 1.13 -11.43 -6.81
N PRO A 18 1.24 -12.77 -6.93
CA PRO A 18 0.53 -13.52 -7.96
C PRO A 18 -0.95 -13.69 -7.60
N SER A 19 -1.84 -13.54 -8.59
CA SER A 19 -3.26 -13.86 -8.49
C SER A 19 -3.83 -14.16 -9.89
N HIS A 20 -4.66 -15.20 -10.03
CA HIS A 20 -5.31 -15.58 -11.30
C HIS A 20 -4.37 -15.58 -12.54
N GLY A 21 -3.14 -16.10 -12.40
CA GLY A 21 -2.17 -16.19 -13.49
C GLY A 21 -1.49 -14.87 -13.87
N LYS A 22 -1.72 -13.78 -13.13
CA LYS A 22 -1.09 -12.47 -13.33
C LYS A 22 -0.44 -11.98 -12.03
N ARG A 23 0.37 -10.93 -12.10
CA ARG A 23 0.92 -10.23 -10.92
C ARG A 23 0.20 -8.92 -10.71
N TYR A 24 -0.01 -8.54 -9.46
CA TYR A 24 -0.66 -7.30 -9.06
C TYR A 24 0.12 -6.65 -7.92
N TYR A 25 -0.06 -5.34 -7.72
CA TYR A 25 0.51 -4.64 -6.58
C TYR A 25 -0.43 -4.67 -5.38
N ARG A 26 0.15 -4.81 -4.18
CA ARG A 26 -0.53 -4.62 -2.91
C ARG A 26 0.30 -3.76 -1.96
N PHE A 27 -0.39 -3.05 -1.11
CA PHE A 27 0.15 -2.40 0.07
C PHE A 27 0.07 -3.36 1.26
N MET A 28 1.13 -3.43 2.05
CA MET A 28 1.20 -4.21 3.29
C MET A 28 1.78 -3.36 4.41
N ALA A 29 1.26 -3.53 5.62
CA ALA A 29 1.81 -2.90 6.80
C ALA A 29 1.67 -3.81 8.03
N GLY A 30 2.56 -3.66 8.99
CA GLY A 30 2.60 -4.55 10.14
C GLY A 30 3.56 -4.12 11.25
N LEU A 31 3.64 -4.97 12.27
CA LEU A 31 4.47 -4.80 13.46
C LEU A 31 5.28 -6.08 13.69
N GLY A 32 6.61 -5.96 13.72
CA GLY A 32 7.48 -7.14 13.79
C GLY A 32 7.28 -8.06 12.60
N ASP A 33 6.97 -9.32 12.85
CA ASP A 33 6.66 -10.35 11.86
C ASP A 33 5.17 -10.40 11.46
N ARG A 34 4.30 -9.72 12.21
CA ARG A 34 2.86 -9.74 11.98
C ARG A 34 2.45 -8.76 10.90
N ILE A 35 1.63 -9.22 9.96
CA ILE A 35 0.98 -8.38 8.95
C ILE A 35 -0.39 -7.98 9.45
N ASP A 36 -0.61 -6.69 9.68
CA ASP A 36 -1.89 -6.14 10.17
C ASP A 36 -2.78 -5.64 9.04
N VAL A 37 -2.17 -5.13 7.97
CA VAL A 37 -2.88 -4.58 6.82
C VAL A 37 -2.37 -5.20 5.55
N GLN A 38 -3.30 -5.64 4.71
CA GLN A 38 -3.04 -6.00 3.32
C GLN A 38 -4.14 -5.41 2.44
N LYS A 39 -3.75 -4.65 1.41
CA LYS A 39 -4.70 -4.00 0.51
C LYS A 39 -4.22 -4.06 -0.93
N HIS A 40 -5.05 -4.60 -1.82
CA HIS A 40 -4.82 -4.55 -3.26
C HIS A 40 -4.80 -3.10 -3.75
N ILE A 41 -3.84 -2.75 -4.62
CA ILE A 41 -3.75 -1.45 -5.28
C ILE A 41 -4.47 -1.56 -6.64
N PRO A 42 -5.63 -0.92 -6.84
CA PRO A 42 -6.37 -0.98 -8.09
C PRO A 42 -5.55 -0.39 -9.24
N GLY A 43 -5.69 -0.91 -10.46
CA GLY A 43 -4.95 -0.41 -11.64
C GLY A 43 -4.68 -1.47 -12.71
N GLY A 44 -5.04 -2.73 -12.43
CA GLY A 44 -4.77 -3.86 -13.30
C GLY A 44 -3.52 -4.62 -12.88
N ALA A 45 -3.03 -5.48 -13.76
CA ALA A 45 -1.81 -6.25 -13.52
C ALA A 45 -0.56 -5.35 -13.51
N CYS A 46 0.51 -5.81 -12.85
CA CYS A 46 1.84 -5.20 -12.94
C CYS A 46 2.25 -5.03 -14.41
N GLY A 47 2.98 -3.95 -14.70
CA GLY A 47 3.37 -3.57 -16.05
C GLY A 47 2.35 -2.69 -16.79
N THR A 48 1.11 -2.54 -16.31
CA THR A 48 0.22 -1.50 -16.88
C THR A 48 0.65 -0.13 -16.37
N PRO A 49 0.61 0.93 -17.21
CA PRO A 49 1.00 2.28 -16.78
C PRO A 49 0.23 2.75 -15.54
N THR A 50 -1.06 2.43 -15.45
CA THR A 50 -1.91 2.77 -14.30
C THR A 50 -1.47 2.05 -13.03
N ALA A 51 -1.16 0.75 -13.10
CA ALA A 51 -0.71 -0.01 -11.94
C ALA A 51 0.65 0.49 -11.45
N GLU A 52 1.59 0.74 -12.35
CA GLU A 52 2.92 1.27 -12.02
C GLU A 52 2.83 2.67 -11.39
N ALA A 53 2.04 3.57 -11.97
CA ALA A 53 1.86 4.93 -11.45
C ALA A 53 1.28 4.91 -10.03
N ARG A 54 0.24 4.10 -9.80
CA ARG A 54 -0.40 4.00 -8.48
C ARG A 54 0.47 3.31 -7.44
N ALA A 55 1.18 2.24 -7.82
CA ALA A 55 2.13 1.59 -6.93
C ALA A 55 3.28 2.54 -6.53
N SER A 56 3.78 3.33 -7.47
CA SER A 56 4.80 4.36 -7.23
C SER A 56 4.27 5.45 -6.29
N GLU A 57 3.04 5.92 -6.49
CA GLU A 57 2.37 6.89 -5.62
C GLU A 57 2.27 6.37 -4.17
N VAL A 58 1.78 5.14 -3.99
CA VAL A 58 1.70 4.50 -2.65
C VAL A 58 3.09 4.36 -2.05
N GLY A 59 4.08 3.88 -2.82
CA GLY A 59 5.45 3.74 -2.37
C GLY A 59 6.09 5.08 -1.96
N ARG A 60 5.72 6.19 -2.63
CA ARG A 60 6.11 7.54 -2.24
C ARG A 60 5.51 7.95 -0.90
N TRP A 61 4.22 7.68 -0.67
CA TRP A 61 3.57 7.99 0.61
C TRP A 61 4.17 7.21 1.78
N VAL A 62 4.46 5.92 1.56
CA VAL A 62 5.17 5.07 2.53
C VAL A 62 6.55 5.64 2.85
N ARG A 63 7.34 6.01 1.83
CA ARG A 63 8.68 6.63 2.04
C ARG A 63 8.62 7.96 2.79
N LEU A 64 7.53 8.72 2.62
CA LEU A 64 7.30 9.97 3.35
C LEU A 64 6.76 9.76 4.77
N GLY A 65 6.59 8.51 5.23
CA GLY A 65 6.09 8.22 6.58
C GLY A 65 4.62 8.60 6.77
N ARG A 66 3.81 8.61 5.70
CA ARG A 66 2.36 8.82 5.82
C ARG A 66 1.73 7.70 6.63
N SER A 67 0.68 8.02 7.38
CA SER A 67 0.00 7.03 8.21
C SER A 67 -0.64 5.94 7.35
N THR A 68 -0.78 4.74 7.92
CA THR A 68 -1.45 3.62 7.27
C THR A 68 -2.89 3.99 6.86
N THR A 69 -3.60 4.76 7.69
CA THR A 69 -4.95 5.26 7.40
C THR A 69 -4.97 6.15 6.16
N ASP A 70 -4.03 7.09 6.05
CA ASP A 70 -3.92 7.99 4.89
C ASP A 70 -3.64 7.21 3.60
N VAL A 71 -2.71 6.25 3.66
CA VAL A 71 -2.38 5.39 2.52
C VAL A 71 -3.58 4.54 2.09
N LEU A 72 -4.34 3.99 3.04
CA LEU A 72 -5.57 3.26 2.74
C LEU A 72 -6.64 4.16 2.13
N GLY A 73 -6.78 5.40 2.63
CA GLY A 73 -7.65 6.42 2.05
C GLY A 73 -7.32 6.70 0.59
N LEU A 74 -6.03 6.89 0.28
CA LEU A 74 -5.55 7.05 -1.09
C LEU A 74 -5.94 5.85 -1.96
N ILE A 75 -5.66 4.62 -1.52
CA ILE A 75 -5.96 3.41 -2.29
C ILE A 75 -7.47 3.27 -2.53
N ASN A 76 -8.29 3.54 -1.50
CA ASN A 76 -9.75 3.46 -1.60
C ASN A 76 -10.32 4.52 -2.56
N SER A 77 -9.69 5.69 -2.68
CA SER A 77 -10.12 6.73 -3.64
C SER A 77 -10.12 6.24 -5.10
N TRP A 78 -9.29 5.24 -5.43
CA TRP A 78 -9.23 4.63 -6.75
C TRP A 78 -10.24 3.50 -6.97
N SER A 79 -10.84 3.01 -5.89
CA SER A 79 -11.83 1.92 -5.93
C SER A 79 -13.24 2.46 -6.25
N HIS A 80 -13.46 3.77 -6.14
CA HIS A 80 -14.72 4.43 -6.49
C HIS A 80 -14.69 4.97 -7.91
N LYS A 81 -14.90 4.07 -8.87
CA LYS A 81 -15.58 4.38 -10.14
C LYS A 81 -16.58 3.25 -10.41
N LYS A 82 -17.79 3.42 -9.88
CA LYS A 82 -19.01 2.86 -10.46
C LYS A 82 -19.95 4.02 -10.70
#